data_AF-A0A942ETN8-F1
#
_entry.id   AF-A0A942ETN8-F1
#
_cell.length_a   1.000
_cell.length_b   1.000
_cell.length_c   1.000
_cell.angle_alpha   90.00
_cell.angle_beta   90.00
_cell.angle_gamma   90.00
#
_symmetry.space_group_name_H-M   'P 1'
#
loop_
_entity.id
_entity.type
_entity.pdbx_description
1 polymer ?
#
loop_
_entity_poly.entity_id
_entity_poly.type
_entity_poly.pdbx_seq_one_letter_code
_entity_poly.pdbx_strand_id
1 'polypeptide(L)' 'MVSINYIPRSIENCAFDETLTGRHMVFIAGPRQVGKTLLAKNWLRQKGCTSLYFNWDEPSIRRAYLANSRFFE' A
#
# COMPACT_ATOMS: atom_id res chain seq x y z
N MET A 1 -4.74 3.55 -21.76
CA MET A 1 -4.05 3.12 -20.52
C MET A 1 -2.87 4.06 -20.33
N VAL A 2 -2.90 4.93 -19.32
CA VAL A 2 -1.76 5.86 -19.08
C VAL A 2 -0.58 5.00 -18.61
N SER A 3 0.48 4.95 -19.41
CA SER A 3 1.76 4.38 -18.98
C SER A 3 2.27 5.24 -17.82
N ILE A 4 2.18 4.72 -16.60
CA ILE A 4 2.73 5.40 -15.44
C ILE A 4 4.23 5.12 -15.48
N ASN A 5 5.04 6.13 -15.77
CA ASN A 5 6.49 6.04 -15.65
C ASN A 5 6.85 5.81 -14.17
N TYR A 6 6.95 4.53 -13.79
CA TYR A 6 7.33 4.12 -12.46
C TYR A 6 8.84 4.11 -12.33
N ILE A 7 9.35 4.78 -11.30
CA ILE A 7 10.78 4.82 -10.98
C ILE A 7 11.02 3.92 -9.77
N PRO A 8 11.73 2.79 -9.93
CA PRO A 8 12.06 1.89 -8.83
C PRO A 8 12.80 2.60 -7.70
N ARG A 9 12.48 2.25 -6.46
CA ARG A 9 13.09 2.76 -5.24
C ARG A 9 13.87 1.65 -4.54
N SER A 10 14.91 2.01 -3.80
CA SER A 10 15.68 1.03 -3.02
C SER A 10 14.85 0.39 -1.90
N ILE A 11 13.90 1.13 -1.33
CA ILE A 11 13.07 0.67 -0.20
C ILE A 11 12.14 -0.49 -0.56
N GLU A 12 11.84 -0.69 -1.85
CA GLU A 12 10.95 -1.77 -2.32
C GLU A 12 11.53 -3.14 -1.97
N ASN A 13 12.86 -3.26 -2.10
CA ASN A 13 13.60 -4.48 -1.81
C ASN A 13 13.56 -4.84 -0.33
N CYS A 14 13.35 -3.89 0.58
CA CYS A 14 13.25 -4.18 2.01
C CYS A 14 11.79 -4.31 2.46
N ALA A 15 10.91 -3.45 1.94
CA ALA A 15 9.52 -3.36 2.39
C ALA A 15 8.65 -4.54 1.94
N PHE A 16 9.05 -5.23 0.87
CA PHE A 16 8.28 -6.32 0.28
C PHE A 16 9.05 -7.64 0.16
N ASP A 17 10.22 -7.72 0.77
CA ASP A 17 10.96 -8.97 0.86
C ASP A 17 10.36 -9.82 1.99
N GLU A 18 9.74 -10.94 1.61
CA GLU A 18 9.12 -11.88 2.54
C GLU A 18 10.13 -12.50 3.52
N THR A 19 11.41 -12.58 3.14
CA THR A 19 12.47 -13.09 4.04
C THR A 19 12.81 -12.10 5.16
N LEU A 20 12.62 -10.80 4.90
CA LEU A 20 12.85 -9.73 5.87
C LEU A 20 11.59 -9.40 6.67
N THR A 21 10.42 -9.42 6.02
CA THR A 21 9.15 -8.91 6.58
C THR A 21 8.24 -10.01 7.11
N GLY A 22 8.35 -11.25 6.61
CA GLY A 22 7.50 -12.36 7.01
C GLY A 22 6.02 -12.02 6.95
N ARG A 23 5.30 -12.21 8.07
CA ARG A 23 3.89 -11.81 8.24
C ARG A 23 3.70 -10.58 9.13
N HIS A 24 4.75 -9.77 9.26
CA HIS A 24 4.71 -8.57 10.11
C HIS A 24 4.19 -7.36 9.35
N MET A 25 3.66 -6.40 10.12
CA MET A 25 3.24 -5.12 9.57
C MET A 25 4.45 -4.25 9.23
N VAL A 26 4.48 -3.72 8.01
CA VAL A 26 5.57 -2.85 7.51
C VAL A 26 5.07 -1.40 7.44
N PHE A 27 5.77 -0.50 8.12
CA PHE A 27 5.47 0.94 8.09
C PHE A 27 6.47 1.68 7.21
N ILE A 28 5.98 2.30 6.12
CA ILE A 28 6.81 3.12 5.21
C ILE A 28 6.59 4.60 5.52
N ALA A 29 7.60 5.25 6.10
CA ALA A 29 7.59 6.67 6.44
C ALA A 29 8.47 7.51 5.51
N GLY A 30 8.20 8.82 5.41
CA GLY A 30 9.01 9.78 4.64
C GLY A 30 8.24 11.04 4.26
N PRO A 31 8.90 12.06 3.65
CA PRO A 31 8.29 13.35 3.31
C PRO A 31 7.08 13.24 2.37
N ARG A 32 6.22 14.27 2.33
CA ARG A 32 5.07 14.30 1.41
C ARG A 32 5.56 14.24 -0.04
N GLN A 33 4.78 13.62 -0.92
CA GLN A 33 5.03 13.54 -2.37
C GLN A 33 6.31 12.82 -2.84
N VAL A 34 7.04 12.12 -1.96
CA VAL A 34 8.21 11.31 -2.37
C VAL A 34 7.89 10.01 -3.12
N GLY A 35 6.60 9.67 -3.28
CA GLY A 35 6.15 8.50 -4.04
C GLY A 35 5.63 7.31 -3.21
N LYS A 36 5.49 7.42 -1.89
CA LYS A 36 5.02 6.33 -1.01
C LYS A 36 3.67 5.72 -1.45
N THR A 37 2.71 6.57 -1.79
CA THR A 37 1.39 6.14 -2.28
C THR A 37 1.48 5.44 -3.63
N LEU A 38 2.35 5.92 -4.53
CA LEU A 38 2.55 5.32 -5.83
C LEU A 38 3.19 3.93 -5.70
N LEU A 39 4.19 3.79 -4.81
CA LEU A 39 4.84 2.54 -4.47
C LEU A 39 3.83 1.47 -4.04
N ALA A 40 3.02 1.76 -3.01
CA ALA A 40 2.04 0.80 -2.49
C ALA A 40 1.00 0.38 -3.55
N LYS A 41 0.48 1.34 -4.33
CA LYS A 41 -0.47 1.06 -5.41
C LYS A 41 0.14 0.24 -6.54
N ASN A 42 1.39 0.52 -6.91
CA ASN A 42 2.09 -0.22 -7.96
C ASN A 42 2.34 -1.66 -7.53
N TRP A 43 2.81 -1.87 -6.29
CA TRP A 43 2.99 -3.21 -5.73
C TRP A 43 1.71 -4.04 -5.75
N LEU A 44 0.59 -3.48 -5.26
CA LEU A 44 -0.71 -4.16 -5.29
C LEU A 44 -1.19 -4.44 -6.72
N ARG A 45 -0.93 -3.54 -7.67
CA ARG A 45 -1.23 -3.78 -9.08
C ARG A 45 -0.43 -4.95 -9.64
N GLN A 46 0.87 -5.01 -9.36
CA GLN A 46 1.73 -6.12 -9.81
C GLN A 46 1.29 -7.47 -9.23
N LYS A 47 0.74 -7.48 -8.01
CA LYS A 47 0.17 -8.68 -7.38
C LYS A 47 -1.28 -9.00 -7.79
N GLY A 48 -1.93 -8.13 -8.57
CA GLY A 48 -3.34 -8.30 -8.94
C GLY A 48 -4.33 -8.02 -7.81
N CYS A 49 -3.91 -7.37 -6.73
CA CYS A 49 -4.69 -7.14 -5.51
C CYS A 49 -5.02 -5.65 -5.30
N THR A 50 -5.33 -4.90 -6.37
CA THR A 50 -5.59 -3.45 -6.29
C THR A 50 -6.76 -3.08 -5.37
N SER A 51 -7.71 -4.00 -5.16
CA SER A 51 -8.84 -3.84 -4.24
C SER A 51 -8.43 -3.76 -2.77
N LEU A 52 -7.22 -4.21 -2.42
CA LEU A 52 -6.70 -4.19 -1.03
C LEU A 52 -6.01 -2.86 -0.68
N TYR A 53 -6.14 -1.83 -1.52
CA TYR A 53 -5.66 -0.49 -1.19
C TYR A 53 -6.74 0.28 -0.42
N PHE A 54 -6.49 0.54 0.87
CA PHE A 54 -7.41 1.29 1.71
C PHE A 54 -6.84 2.67 2.04
N ASN A 55 -7.58 3.72 1.67
CA ASN A 55 -7.24 5.09 2.04
C ASN A 55 -8.00 5.49 3.31
N TRP A 56 -7.27 5.77 4.39
CA TRP A 56 -7.89 6.21 5.64
C TRP A 56 -8.59 7.57 5.53
N ASP A 57 -8.17 8.44 4.62
CA ASP A 57 -8.84 9.73 4.40
C ASP A 57 -10.21 9.58 3.71
N GLU A 58 -10.53 8.40 3.19
CA GLU A 58 -11.81 8.15 2.52
C GLU A 58 -12.92 7.88 3.55
N PRO A 59 -14.02 8.67 3.57
CA PRO A 59 -15.07 8.51 4.57
C PRO A 59 -15.78 7.15 4.53
N SER A 60 -15.86 6.52 3.35
CA SER A 60 -16.42 5.17 3.18
C SER A 60 -15.61 4.13 3.96
N ILE A 61 -14.28 4.14 3.83
CA ILE A 61 -13.35 3.24 4.50
C ILE A 61 -13.42 3.43 6.01
N ARG A 62 -13.42 4.68 6.48
CA ARG A 62 -13.56 4.97 7.92
C ARG A 62 -14.87 4.43 8.48
N ARG A 63 -16.00 4.63 7.79
CA ARG A 63 -17.30 4.11 8.21
C ARG A 63 -17.34 2.59 8.22
N ALA A 64 -16.77 1.95 7.19
CA ALA A 64 -16.72 0.50 7.09
C ALA A 64 -15.90 -0.12 8.24
N TYR A 65 -14.73 0.46 8.54
CA TYR A 65 -13.91 0.03 9.67
C TYR A 65 -14.59 0.26 11.03
N LEU A 66 -15.27 1.40 11.21
CA LEU A 66 -16.00 1.67 12.46
C LEU A 66 -17.21 0.73 12.66
N ALA A 67 -17.86 0.31 11.57
CA ALA A 67 -18.97 -0.65 11.63
C ALA A 67 -18.49 -2.09 11.86
N ASN A 68 -17.32 -2.45 11.33
CA ASN A 68 -16.72 -3.77 11.48
C ASN A 68 -15.19 -3.65 11.61
N SER A 69 -14.66 -3.97 12.79
CA SER A 69 -13.22 -3.93 13.05
C SER A 69 -12.40 -4.94 12.23
N ARG A 70 -13.04 -5.99 11.68
CA ARG A 70 -12.42 -6.99 10.78
C ARG A 70 -12.61 -6.69 9.30
N PHE A 71 -12.99 -5.46 8.94
CA PHE A 71 -13.27 -5.06 7.55
C PHE A 71 -12.11 -5.32 6.55
N PHE A 72 -10.87 -5.41 7.01
CA PHE A 72 -9.68 -5.60 6.16
C PHE A 72 -9.25 -7.07 5.98
N GLU A 73 -9.94 -8.02 6.63
CA GLU A 73 -9.68 -9.48 6.54
C GLU A 73 -10.60 -10.16 5.53
#